data_AF-A0A2T5JK41-F1
#
_entry.id   AF-A0A2T5JK41-F1
#
_cell.length_a   1.000
_cell.length_b   1.000
_cell.length_c   1.000
_cell.angle_alpha   90.00
_cell.angle_beta   90.00
_cell.angle_gamma   90.00
#
_symmetry.space_group_name_H-M   'P 1'
#
loop_
_entity.id
_entity.type
_entity.pdbx_description
1 polymer ?
#
loop_
_entity_poly.entity_id
_entity_poly.type
_entity_poly.pdbx_seq_one_letter_code
_entity_poly.pdbx_strand_id
1 'polypeptide(L)'
;MKALFFLRHYNDIDHITPVIYKWIDSGHTCDIVLIGKSRFRNDYRIEFLRKLNGVRMAHIRDLLPPVEFARWFLQTLLLIRSLRRPFIGPIMAALAKSYDAKQRALVWHSTAQRLLTRSFGDAQGGVVVFDWIERNSSICLEWVKIVLSTARAMGLGTVSLPHGDSPHASQLIRRRELRLEPDTTFANAGIFDKVVVPNELCSVRFRPFMDNQKLAVLGSPRYCDEWLAKLATLMPPSPLTRSD
;
A
#
# COMPACT_ATOMS: atom_id res chain seq x y z
N MET A 1 -20.64 -1.46 2.76
CA MET A 1 -19.50 -2.41 2.95
C MET A 1 -18.41 -1.73 3.78
N LYS A 2 -17.47 -2.47 4.38
CA LYS A 2 -16.31 -1.89 5.07
C LYS A 2 -15.01 -2.15 4.31
N ALA A 3 -14.12 -1.16 4.30
CA ALA A 3 -12.78 -1.29 3.72
C ALA A 3 -11.68 -1.00 4.76
N LEU A 4 -10.50 -1.58 4.56
CA LEU A 4 -9.28 -1.29 5.31
C LEU A 4 -8.19 -0.84 4.35
N PHE A 5 -7.80 0.43 4.42
CA PHE A 5 -6.77 1.03 3.58
C PHE A 5 -5.45 1.15 4.32
N PHE A 6 -4.37 0.78 3.64
CA PHE A 6 -3.01 0.86 4.12
C PHE A 6 -2.23 1.93 3.35
N LEU A 7 -1.83 3.03 4.01
CA LEU A 7 -1.17 4.17 3.37
C LEU A 7 0.25 4.39 3.93
N ARG A 8 1.26 4.40 3.05
CA ARG A 8 2.68 4.50 3.42
C ARG A 8 3.27 5.88 3.21
N HIS A 9 3.09 6.43 2.02
CA HIS A 9 3.75 7.66 1.62
C HIS A 9 2.86 8.51 0.73
N TYR A 10 3.37 9.67 0.34
CA TYR A 10 2.60 10.67 -0.39
C TYR A 10 1.93 10.12 -1.66
N ASN A 11 2.56 9.20 -2.41
CA ASN A 11 1.91 8.60 -3.60
C ASN A 11 0.66 7.78 -3.25
N ASP A 12 0.71 6.91 -2.24
CA ASP A 12 -0.45 6.16 -1.75
C ASP A 12 -1.56 7.13 -1.33
N ILE A 13 -1.21 8.15 -0.55
CA ILE A 13 -2.15 9.15 -0.06
C ILE A 13 -2.80 9.87 -1.24
N ASP A 14 -2.00 10.36 -2.18
CA ASP A 14 -2.47 11.06 -3.37
C ASP A 14 -3.41 10.23 -4.23
N HIS A 15 -3.06 8.96 -4.46
CA HIS A 15 -3.82 8.08 -5.33
C HIS A 15 -5.09 7.53 -4.68
N ILE A 16 -5.04 7.19 -3.40
CA ILE A 16 -6.11 6.44 -2.72
C ILE A 16 -7.10 7.38 -2.02
N THR A 17 -6.72 8.60 -1.65
CA THR A 17 -7.65 9.59 -1.06
C THR A 17 -8.94 9.77 -1.87
N PRO A 18 -8.92 10.00 -3.20
CA PRO A 18 -10.15 10.08 -3.99
C PRO A 18 -11.02 8.82 -3.91
N VAL A 19 -10.39 7.64 -3.85
CA VAL A 19 -11.09 6.36 -3.73
C VAL A 19 -11.78 6.27 -2.37
N ILE A 20 -11.09 6.63 -1.28
CA ILE A 20 -11.67 6.66 0.07
C ILE A 20 -12.81 7.67 0.14
N TYR A 21 -12.61 8.87 -0.41
CA TYR A 21 -13.64 9.90 -0.46
C TYR A 21 -14.91 9.39 -1.12
N LYS A 22 -14.79 8.80 -2.32
CA LYS A 22 -15.96 8.23 -3.00
C LYS A 22 -16.55 7.01 -2.31
N TRP A 23 -15.72 6.19 -1.67
CA TRP A 23 -16.20 5.06 -0.87
C TRP A 23 -17.14 5.51 0.25
N ILE A 24 -16.75 6.55 1.00
CA ILE A 24 -17.58 7.12 2.05
C ILE A 24 -18.83 7.80 1.49
N ASP A 25 -18.69 8.59 0.42
CA ASP A 25 -19.80 9.23 -0.30
C ASP A 25 -20.86 8.21 -0.77
N SER A 26 -20.42 6.98 -1.08
CA SER A 26 -21.29 5.86 -1.47
C SER A 26 -21.96 5.16 -0.27
N GLY A 27 -21.94 5.76 0.91
CA GLY A 27 -22.55 5.23 2.14
C GLY A 27 -21.78 4.05 2.75
N HIS A 28 -20.49 3.92 2.44
CA HIS A 28 -19.65 2.88 3.04
C HIS A 28 -18.78 3.43 4.17
N THR A 29 -18.13 2.54 4.91
CA THR A 29 -17.20 2.92 5.99
C THR A 29 -15.81 2.37 5.70
N CYS A 30 -14.79 3.00 6.28
CA CYS A 30 -13.45 2.45 6.19
C CYS A 30 -12.57 2.75 7.39
N ASP A 31 -11.64 1.85 7.61
CA ASP A 31 -10.49 2.07 8.47
C ASP A 31 -9.26 2.43 7.62
N ILE A 32 -8.45 3.37 8.10
CA ILE A 32 -7.19 3.77 7.46
C ILE A 32 -6.07 3.53 8.45
N VAL A 33 -5.08 2.73 8.06
CA VAL A 33 -3.87 2.50 8.83
C VAL A 33 -2.69 3.16 8.13
N LEU A 34 -2.18 4.22 8.77
CA LEU A 34 -0.94 4.86 8.36
C LEU A 34 0.23 4.00 8.83
N ILE A 35 1.01 3.48 7.88
CA ILE A 35 2.08 2.51 8.10
C ILE A 35 3.47 3.06 7.76
N GLY A 36 3.54 4.25 7.19
CA GLY A 36 4.80 4.93 6.90
C GLY A 36 5.22 5.94 7.96
N LYS A 37 5.88 7.02 7.52
CA LYS A 37 6.44 8.04 8.43
C LYS A 37 5.33 8.85 9.10
N SER A 38 5.50 9.15 10.39
CA SER A 38 4.54 9.94 11.18
C SER A 38 4.26 11.33 10.60
N ARG A 39 5.20 11.93 9.86
CA ARG A 39 5.01 13.24 9.20
C ARG A 39 3.79 13.30 8.27
N PHE A 40 3.36 12.16 7.71
CA PHE A 40 2.19 12.10 6.84
C PHE A 40 0.87 12.28 7.59
N ARG A 41 0.88 12.22 8.94
CA ARG A 41 -0.28 12.57 9.76
C ARG A 41 -0.74 14.02 9.53
N ASN A 42 0.18 14.91 9.15
CA ASN A 42 -0.10 16.34 8.92
C ASN A 42 -0.38 16.66 7.44
N ASP A 43 -0.53 15.66 6.57
CA ASP A 43 -0.88 15.88 5.17
C ASP A 43 -2.33 16.39 5.08
N TYR A 44 -2.57 17.45 4.29
CA TYR A 44 -3.89 18.08 4.20
C TYR A 44 -4.98 17.11 3.69
N ARG A 45 -4.62 16.11 2.88
CA ARG A 45 -5.55 15.06 2.43
C ARG A 45 -5.90 14.11 3.56
N ILE A 46 -4.93 13.80 4.43
CA ILE A 46 -5.14 12.98 5.62
C ILE A 46 -6.05 13.71 6.62
N GLU A 47 -5.82 15.01 6.83
CA GLU A 47 -6.69 15.87 7.63
C GLU A 47 -8.11 15.94 7.09
N PHE A 48 -8.27 16.04 5.76
CA PHE A 48 -9.56 15.97 5.10
C PHE A 48 -10.26 14.63 5.38
N LEU A 49 -9.59 13.50 5.15
CA LEU A 49 -10.17 12.17 5.38
C LEU A 49 -10.58 11.95 6.84
N ARG A 50 -9.82 12.49 7.80
CA ARG A 50 -10.13 12.39 9.23
C ARG A 50 -11.45 13.06 9.61
N LYS A 51 -11.89 14.06 8.84
CA LYS A 51 -13.15 14.80 9.07
C LYS A 51 -14.36 14.10 8.46
N LEU A 52 -14.18 13.06 7.65
CA LEU A 52 -15.29 12.35 7.02
C LEU A 52 -15.95 11.38 8.00
N ASN A 53 -17.28 11.46 8.11
CA ASN A 53 -18.07 10.51 8.88
C ASN A 53 -17.93 9.10 8.28
N GLY A 54 -17.64 8.10 9.10
CA GLY A 54 -17.41 6.72 8.64
C GLY A 54 -15.95 6.39 8.33
N VAL A 55 -15.01 7.34 8.50
CA VAL A 55 -13.57 7.08 8.46
C VAL A 55 -13.03 6.91 9.87
N ARG A 56 -12.37 5.78 10.14
CA ARG A 56 -11.59 5.55 11.36
C ARG A 56 -10.11 5.45 11.03
N MET A 57 -9.35 6.47 11.39
CA MET A 57 -7.92 6.54 11.09
C MET A 57 -7.06 6.28 12.32
N ALA A 58 -5.99 5.51 12.14
CA ALA A 58 -4.95 5.36 13.14
C ALA A 58 -3.60 5.12 12.46
N HIS A 59 -2.52 5.40 13.19
CA HIS A 59 -1.20 4.99 12.76
C HIS A 59 -0.86 3.63 13.36
N ILE A 60 -0.10 2.79 12.66
CA ILE A 60 0.19 1.42 13.10
C ILE A 60 0.84 1.36 14.49
N ARG A 61 1.72 2.31 14.82
CA ARG A 61 2.31 2.47 16.16
C ARG A 61 1.26 2.58 17.27
N ASP A 62 0.12 3.19 16.99
CA ASP A 62 -0.94 3.44 17.96
C ASP A 62 -1.89 2.23 18.08
N LEU A 63 -1.77 1.25 17.17
CA LEU A 63 -2.60 0.05 17.11
C LEU A 63 -1.90 -1.20 17.65
N LEU A 64 -0.57 -1.20 17.65
CA LEU A 64 0.24 -2.33 18.10
C LEU A 64 0.80 -2.07 19.52
N PRO A 65 0.78 -3.06 20.41
CA PRO A 65 1.53 -3.01 21.67
C PRO A 65 3.00 -2.63 21.43
N PRO A 66 3.66 -1.87 22.33
CA PRO A 66 5.01 -1.35 22.10
C PRO A 66 6.04 -2.43 21.72
N VAL A 67 6.00 -3.58 22.39
CA VAL A 67 6.91 -4.71 22.11
C VAL A 67 6.63 -5.34 20.75
N GLU A 68 5.35 -5.50 20.41
CA GLU A 68 4.92 -6.05 19.12
C GLU A 68 5.30 -5.10 17.97
N PHE A 69 5.09 -3.79 18.15
CA PHE A 69 5.53 -2.77 17.21
C PHE A 69 7.06 -2.77 17.01
N ALA A 70 7.83 -2.85 18.11
CA ALA A 70 9.29 -2.88 18.03
C ALA A 70 9.80 -4.10 17.26
N ARG A 71 9.23 -5.29 17.54
CA ARG A 71 9.55 -6.52 16.79
C ARG A 71 9.15 -6.39 15.33
N TRP A 72 7.97 -5.85 15.05
CA TRP A 72 7.47 -5.68 13.69
C TRP A 72 8.36 -4.74 12.88
N PHE A 73 8.73 -3.62 13.49
CA PHE A 73 9.59 -2.62 12.88
C PHE A 73 11.00 -3.17 12.64
N LEU A 74 11.59 -3.86 13.62
CA LEU A 74 12.92 -4.47 13.49
C LEU A 74 12.96 -5.52 12.38
N GLN A 75 11.99 -6.43 12.34
CA GLN A 75 11.89 -7.44 11.29
C GLN A 75 11.67 -6.80 9.90
N THR A 76 10.91 -5.71 9.83
CA THR A 76 10.76 -4.93 8.59
C THR A 76 12.10 -4.34 8.15
N LEU A 77 12.86 -3.71 9.05
CA LEU A 77 14.19 -3.18 8.75
C LEU A 77 15.20 -4.24 8.29
N LEU A 78 15.18 -5.44 8.90
CA LEU A 78 16.04 -6.57 8.52
C LEU A 78 15.79 -7.05 7.08
N LEU A 79 14.54 -6.95 6.63
CA LEU A 79 14.09 -7.46 5.32
C LEU A 79 14.12 -6.40 4.23
N ILE A 80 14.17 -5.11 4.57
CA ILE A 80 14.38 -4.04 3.60
C ILE A 80 15.82 -4.12 3.05
N ARG A 81 15.92 -4.49 1.78
CA ARG A 81 17.20 -4.67 1.07
C ARG A 81 18.06 -3.41 1.00
N SER A 82 17.49 -2.20 1.12
CA SER A 82 18.28 -0.96 1.05
C SER A 82 19.28 -0.80 2.20
N LEU A 83 19.09 -1.53 3.32
CA LEU A 83 20.07 -1.63 4.41
C LEU A 83 21.14 -2.71 4.18
N ARG A 84 21.00 -3.58 3.18
CA ARG A 84 22.04 -4.54 2.75
C ARG A 84 23.05 -3.85 1.85
N ARG A 85 23.71 -2.80 2.36
CA ARG A 85 24.92 -2.23 1.75
C ARG A 85 26.06 -3.26 1.83
N PRO A 86 27.02 -3.27 0.88
CA PRO A 86 28.05 -4.31 0.78
C PRO A 86 28.86 -4.50 2.07
N PHE A 87 29.04 -3.44 2.88
CA PHE A 87 29.78 -3.50 4.14
C PHE A 87 28.96 -3.97 5.36
N ILE A 88 27.62 -3.90 5.31
CA ILE A 88 26.70 -4.29 6.41
C ILE A 88 26.01 -5.63 6.11
N GLY A 89 26.08 -6.08 4.85
CA GLY A 89 25.48 -7.32 4.34
C GLY A 89 25.79 -8.58 5.15
N PRO A 90 27.05 -8.85 5.56
CA PRO A 90 27.38 -10.06 6.32
C PRO A 90 26.73 -10.09 7.71
N ILE A 91 26.72 -8.95 8.41
CA ILE A 91 26.12 -8.80 9.75
C ILE A 91 24.59 -8.96 9.66
N MET A 92 23.96 -8.32 8.68
CA MET A 92 22.52 -8.45 8.46
C MET A 92 22.12 -9.84 7.97
N ALA A 93 22.98 -10.53 7.21
CA ALA A 93 22.77 -11.92 6.81
C ALA A 93 22.89 -12.87 8.02
N ALA A 94 23.85 -12.64 8.92
CA ALA A 94 23.99 -13.39 10.17
C ALA A 94 22.80 -13.15 11.12
N LEU A 95 22.35 -11.90 11.27
CA LEU A 95 21.15 -11.54 12.03
C LEU A 95 19.87 -12.15 11.41
N ALA A 96 19.73 -12.13 10.08
CA ALA A 96 18.61 -12.76 9.38
C ALA A 96 18.62 -14.30 9.48
N LYS A 97 19.80 -14.91 9.66
CA LYS A 97 19.97 -16.35 9.93
C LYS A 97 19.66 -16.70 11.39
N SER A 98 19.88 -15.74 12.30
CA SER A 98 19.58 -15.87 13.75
C SER A 98 18.10 -15.62 14.06
N TYR A 99 17.42 -14.79 13.25
CA TYR A 99 15.96 -14.60 13.31
C TYR A 99 15.26 -15.66 12.45
N ASP A 100 14.80 -16.74 13.06
CA ASP A 100 14.09 -17.82 12.37
C ASP A 100 12.85 -17.29 11.61
N ALA A 101 12.63 -17.78 10.38
CA ALA A 101 11.46 -17.43 9.59
C ALA A 101 10.15 -17.77 10.32
N LYS A 102 10.13 -18.82 11.14
CA LYS A 102 8.98 -19.15 11.99
C LYS A 102 8.70 -18.08 13.03
N GLN A 103 9.73 -17.56 13.70
CA GLN A 103 9.56 -16.49 14.69
C GLN A 103 9.05 -15.18 14.06
N ARG A 104 9.51 -14.87 12.83
CA ARG A 104 8.97 -13.73 12.09
C ARG A 104 7.50 -13.92 11.73
N ALA A 105 7.14 -15.10 11.23
CA ALA A 105 5.77 -15.44 10.87
C ALA A 105 4.81 -15.26 12.06
N LEU A 106 5.21 -15.60 13.29
CA LEU A 106 4.38 -15.38 14.48
C LEU A 106 4.05 -13.90 14.72
N VAL A 107 5.05 -13.02 14.60
CA VAL A 107 4.84 -11.56 14.74
C VAL A 107 4.00 -11.03 13.58
N TRP A 108 4.22 -11.52 12.36
CA TRP A 108 3.43 -11.14 11.19
C TRP A 108 1.97 -11.55 11.32
N HIS A 109 1.70 -12.78 11.76
CA HIS A 109 0.35 -13.26 11.99
C HIS A 109 -0.34 -12.49 13.11
N SER A 110 0.33 -12.28 14.25
CA SER A 110 -0.21 -11.52 15.37
C SER A 110 -0.60 -10.09 14.95
N THR A 111 0.30 -9.38 14.27
CA THR A 111 0.02 -8.01 13.82
C THR A 111 -1.08 -7.97 12.76
N ALA A 112 -1.07 -8.88 11.78
CA ALA A 112 -2.12 -8.99 10.76
C ALA A 112 -3.49 -9.25 11.41
N GLN A 113 -3.58 -10.27 12.28
CA GLN A 113 -4.82 -10.65 12.95
C GLN A 113 -5.35 -9.50 13.81
N ARG A 114 -4.49 -8.80 14.56
CA ARG A 114 -4.90 -7.63 15.35
C ARG A 114 -5.49 -6.52 14.48
N LEU A 115 -4.82 -6.16 13.39
CA LEU A 115 -5.28 -5.08 12.50
C LEU A 115 -6.59 -5.45 11.79
N LEU A 116 -6.71 -6.69 11.31
CA LEU A 116 -7.90 -7.19 10.62
C LEU A 116 -9.08 -7.34 11.60
N THR A 117 -8.89 -7.97 12.75
CA THR A 117 -9.94 -8.14 13.78
C THR A 117 -10.40 -6.79 14.31
N ARG A 118 -9.49 -5.83 14.53
CA ARG A 118 -9.89 -4.48 14.94
C ARG A 118 -10.74 -3.81 13.87
N SER A 119 -10.41 -3.99 12.60
CA SER A 119 -11.07 -3.30 11.49
C SER A 119 -12.40 -3.94 11.12
N PHE A 120 -12.46 -5.26 11.03
CA PHE A 120 -13.63 -5.98 10.54
C PHE A 120 -14.42 -6.68 11.65
N GLY A 121 -13.81 -7.05 12.78
CA GLY A 121 -14.47 -7.81 13.84
C GLY A 121 -15.15 -9.05 13.27
N ASP A 122 -16.44 -9.22 13.56
CA ASP A 122 -17.28 -10.29 13.03
C ASP A 122 -17.99 -9.92 11.72
N ALA A 123 -17.55 -8.86 11.01
CA ALA A 123 -18.16 -8.47 9.75
C ALA A 123 -18.04 -9.60 8.71
N GLN A 124 -19.17 -9.94 8.08
CA GLN A 124 -19.28 -11.02 7.09
C GLN A 124 -18.70 -10.67 5.70
N GLY A 125 -17.94 -9.58 5.59
CA GLY A 125 -17.36 -9.16 4.32
C GLY A 125 -16.71 -7.79 4.38
N GLY A 126 -15.83 -7.55 3.40
CA GLY A 126 -15.09 -6.31 3.29
C GLY A 126 -13.88 -6.45 2.38
N VAL A 127 -13.12 -5.37 2.25
CA VAL A 127 -11.96 -5.31 1.36
C VAL A 127 -10.74 -4.74 2.06
N VAL A 128 -9.60 -5.40 1.88
CA VAL A 128 -8.28 -4.91 2.30
C VAL A 128 -7.56 -4.34 1.10
N VAL A 129 -7.12 -3.09 1.21
CA VAL A 129 -6.57 -2.32 0.11
C VAL A 129 -5.17 -1.85 0.42
N PHE A 130 -4.26 -2.12 -0.51
CA PHE A 130 -2.90 -1.58 -0.53
C PHE A 130 -2.65 -0.84 -1.84
N ASP A 131 -1.72 0.11 -1.81
CA ASP A 131 -1.03 0.53 -3.04
C ASP A 131 -0.04 -0.56 -3.50
N TRP A 132 0.52 -0.40 -4.69
CA TRP A 132 1.57 -1.23 -5.26
C TRP A 132 2.75 -1.47 -4.30
N ILE A 133 3.13 -2.74 -4.14
CA ILE A 133 4.19 -3.13 -3.23
C ILE A 133 5.41 -3.60 -4.01
N GLU A 134 6.31 -2.65 -4.25
CA GLU A 134 7.63 -2.95 -4.80
C GLU A 134 8.52 -3.71 -3.82
N ARG A 135 9.50 -4.43 -4.38
CA ARG A 135 10.50 -5.20 -3.61
C ARG A 135 11.34 -4.33 -2.65
N ASN A 136 11.39 -3.01 -2.86
CA ASN A 136 12.11 -2.05 -2.01
C ASN A 136 11.17 -1.11 -1.22
N SER A 137 9.90 -1.50 -1.06
CA SER A 137 8.93 -0.76 -0.25
C SER A 137 9.43 -0.61 1.20
N SER A 138 8.99 0.46 1.87
CA SER A 138 9.20 0.69 3.31
C SER A 138 8.50 -0.35 4.21
N ILE A 139 7.86 -1.35 3.59
CA ILE A 139 7.12 -2.44 4.22
C ILE A 139 7.55 -3.74 3.58
N CYS A 140 7.71 -4.77 4.40
CA CYS A 140 8.11 -6.08 3.94
C CYS A 140 6.98 -6.79 3.19
N LEU A 141 7.28 -7.30 1.99
CA LEU A 141 6.38 -8.14 1.20
C LEU A 141 5.92 -9.40 1.97
N GLU A 142 6.76 -9.95 2.84
CA GLU A 142 6.43 -11.11 3.70
C GLU A 142 5.25 -10.80 4.61
N TRP A 143 5.28 -9.64 5.29
CA TRP A 143 4.20 -9.20 6.16
C TRP A 143 2.90 -8.96 5.37
N VAL A 144 2.99 -8.30 4.21
CA VAL A 144 1.81 -8.07 3.35
C VAL A 144 1.19 -9.40 2.96
N LYS A 145 1.97 -10.38 2.48
CA LYS A 145 1.45 -11.69 2.10
C LYS A 145 0.66 -12.34 3.24
N ILE A 146 1.13 -12.20 4.47
CA ILE A 146 0.46 -12.71 5.67
C ILE A 146 -0.81 -11.92 5.99
N VAL A 147 -0.82 -10.60 5.84
CA VAL A 147 -2.04 -9.79 5.96
C VAL A 147 -3.09 -10.24 4.93
N LEU A 148 -2.69 -10.43 3.67
CA LEU A 148 -3.62 -10.83 2.60
C LEU A 148 -4.12 -12.27 2.77
N SER A 149 -3.25 -13.21 3.18
CA SER A 149 -3.69 -14.59 3.45
C SER A 149 -4.64 -14.65 4.65
N THR A 150 -4.37 -13.89 5.71
CA THR A 150 -5.25 -13.79 6.88
C THR A 150 -6.58 -13.14 6.51
N ALA A 151 -6.56 -12.08 5.69
CA ALA A 151 -7.76 -11.43 5.20
C ALA A 151 -8.65 -12.40 4.39
N ARG A 152 -8.05 -13.18 3.48
CA ARG A 152 -8.78 -14.21 2.72
C ARG A 152 -9.35 -15.31 3.61
N ALA A 153 -8.61 -15.74 4.63
CA ALA A 153 -9.12 -16.71 5.61
C ALA A 153 -10.32 -16.18 6.41
N MET A 154 -10.44 -14.85 6.54
CA MET A 154 -11.60 -14.17 7.11
C MET A 154 -12.71 -13.87 6.09
N GLY A 155 -12.61 -14.34 4.84
CA GLY A 155 -13.59 -14.08 3.77
C GLY A 155 -13.54 -12.67 3.19
N LEU A 156 -12.45 -11.91 3.41
CA LEU A 156 -12.27 -10.55 2.90
C LEU A 156 -11.60 -10.57 1.52
N GLY A 157 -12.02 -9.65 0.64
CA GLY A 157 -11.36 -9.43 -0.64
C GLY A 157 -10.07 -8.62 -0.49
N THR A 158 -9.11 -8.83 -1.38
CA THR A 158 -7.84 -8.09 -1.39
C THR A 158 -7.62 -7.35 -2.71
N VAL A 159 -7.34 -6.06 -2.62
CA VAL A 159 -7.21 -5.18 -3.80
C VAL A 159 -5.91 -4.38 -3.75
N SER A 160 -5.23 -4.31 -4.89
CA SER A 160 -4.11 -3.40 -5.11
C SER A 160 -4.53 -2.21 -5.99
N LEU A 161 -4.21 -1.01 -5.54
CA LEU A 161 -4.43 0.26 -6.26
C LEU A 161 -3.09 0.94 -6.59
N PRO A 162 -2.33 0.44 -7.57
CA PRO A 162 -1.03 1.00 -7.97
C PRO A 162 -1.08 2.48 -8.34
N HIS A 163 -0.33 3.29 -7.60
CA HIS A 163 -0.16 4.72 -7.83
C HIS A 163 0.63 5.05 -9.10
N GLY A 164 1.49 4.14 -9.55
CA GLY A 164 2.42 4.38 -10.65
C GLY A 164 1.73 4.25 -12.00
N ASP A 165 1.74 5.34 -12.76
CA ASP A 165 1.56 5.29 -14.20
C ASP A 165 2.92 5.55 -14.85
N SER A 166 3.34 4.65 -15.72
CA SER A 166 4.62 4.81 -16.41
C SER A 166 4.32 5.09 -17.88
N PRO A 167 4.61 6.31 -18.35
CA PRO A 167 4.15 6.80 -19.66
C PRO A 167 4.83 6.12 -20.84
N HIS A 168 5.79 5.24 -20.59
CA HIS A 168 6.56 4.56 -21.61
C HIS A 168 5.78 3.39 -22.23
N ALA A 169 5.49 3.49 -23.53
CA ALA A 169 5.00 2.37 -24.34
C ALA A 169 6.11 1.36 -24.66
N SER A 170 7.35 1.83 -24.81
CA SER A 170 8.52 0.99 -25.10
C SER A 170 9.07 0.30 -23.86
N GLN A 171 9.65 -0.88 -24.06
CA GLN A 171 10.52 -1.54 -23.07
C GLN A 171 11.95 -1.00 -23.20
N LEU A 172 12.86 -1.42 -22.31
CA LEU A 172 14.27 -0.98 -22.28
C LEU A 172 14.45 0.51 -21.95
N ILE A 173 13.66 1.00 -20.99
CA ILE A 173 13.68 2.43 -20.59
C ILE A 173 14.72 2.72 -19.51
N ARG A 174 15.14 1.70 -18.75
CA ARG A 174 16.15 1.86 -17.71
C ARG A 174 17.51 1.44 -18.24
N ARG A 175 18.58 2.13 -17.79
CA ARG A 175 19.99 1.88 -18.18
C ARG A 175 20.46 0.41 -18.02
N ARG A 176 19.76 -0.41 -17.23
CA ARG A 176 20.11 -1.81 -16.94
C ARG A 176 19.20 -2.82 -17.63
N GLU A 177 18.20 -2.36 -18.38
CA GLU A 177 17.31 -3.23 -19.16
C GLU A 177 17.99 -3.49 -20.51
N LEU A 178 18.55 -4.69 -20.67
CA LEU A 178 19.27 -5.11 -21.88
C LEU A 178 18.53 -6.21 -22.66
N ARG A 179 17.36 -6.65 -22.16
CA ARG A 179 16.57 -7.74 -22.73
C ARG A 179 15.10 -7.37 -22.73
N LEU A 180 14.41 -7.76 -23.80
CA LEU A 180 12.96 -7.61 -23.95
C LEU A 180 12.25 -8.72 -23.17
N GLU A 181 12.19 -8.53 -21.85
CA GLU A 181 11.53 -9.45 -20.93
C GLU A 181 10.58 -8.67 -20.01
N PRO A 182 9.47 -9.28 -19.55
CA PRO A 182 8.60 -8.66 -18.56
C PRO A 182 9.37 -8.25 -17.29
N ASP A 183 9.17 -7.02 -16.84
CA ASP A 183 9.80 -6.53 -15.59
C ASP A 183 9.21 -7.29 -14.39
N THR A 184 10.00 -8.21 -13.82
CA THR A 184 9.58 -9.06 -12.69
C THR A 184 9.27 -8.28 -11.40
N THR A 185 9.47 -6.96 -11.37
CA THR A 185 8.94 -6.14 -10.28
C THR A 185 7.42 -6.25 -10.19
N PHE A 186 6.71 -6.27 -11.33
CA PHE A 186 5.25 -6.38 -11.42
C PHE A 186 4.69 -7.72 -10.95
N ALA A 187 5.53 -8.75 -10.79
CA ALA A 187 5.11 -10.08 -10.36
C ALA A 187 4.44 -10.11 -8.98
N ASN A 188 4.77 -9.15 -8.10
CA ASN A 188 4.14 -9.07 -6.78
C ASN A 188 2.64 -8.77 -6.83
N ALA A 189 2.10 -8.33 -7.97
CA ALA A 189 0.67 -8.01 -8.09
C ALA A 189 -0.22 -9.24 -7.99
N GLY A 190 0.30 -10.40 -8.38
CA GLY A 190 -0.42 -11.67 -8.36
C GLY A 190 -0.83 -12.14 -6.96
N ILE A 191 -0.34 -11.50 -5.88
CA ILE A 191 -0.73 -11.85 -4.49
C ILE A 191 -2.12 -11.31 -4.11
N PHE A 192 -2.67 -10.38 -4.88
CA PHE A 192 -3.98 -9.76 -4.66
C PHE A 192 -5.08 -10.46 -5.47
N ASP A 193 -6.33 -10.34 -5.02
CA ASP A 193 -7.49 -10.88 -5.73
C ASP A 193 -7.87 -9.99 -6.91
N LYS A 194 -7.72 -8.67 -6.76
CA LYS A 194 -7.86 -7.69 -7.84
C LYS A 194 -6.72 -6.67 -7.85
N VAL A 195 -6.36 -6.22 -9.05
CA VAL A 195 -5.43 -5.11 -9.28
C VAL A 195 -6.10 -4.12 -10.22
N VAL A 196 -6.15 -2.85 -9.82
CA VAL A 196 -6.79 -1.78 -10.61
C VAL A 196 -5.73 -0.85 -11.17
N VAL A 197 -5.63 -0.74 -12.49
CA VAL A 197 -4.62 0.08 -13.17
C VAL A 197 -5.27 1.25 -13.91
N PRO A 198 -4.51 2.34 -14.16
CA PRO A 198 -5.08 3.55 -14.74
C PRO A 198 -5.41 3.45 -16.22
N ASN A 199 -4.70 2.61 -16.98
CA ASN A 199 -4.86 2.51 -18.43
C ASN A 199 -4.37 1.16 -18.97
N GLU A 200 -4.68 0.91 -20.24
CA GLU A 200 -4.35 -0.34 -20.92
C GLU A 200 -2.83 -0.54 -21.06
N LEU A 201 -2.05 0.52 -21.30
CA LEU A 201 -0.58 0.47 -21.40
C LEU A 201 0.06 -0.02 -20.10
N CYS A 202 -0.46 0.43 -18.96
CA CYS A 202 -0.03 -0.03 -17.64
C CYS A 202 -0.41 -1.50 -17.44
N SER A 203 -1.62 -1.89 -17.87
CA SER A 203 -2.15 -3.26 -17.73
C SER A 203 -1.22 -4.32 -18.33
N VAL A 204 -0.60 -4.05 -19.49
CA VAL A 204 0.29 -4.96 -20.22
C VAL A 204 1.47 -5.44 -19.36
N ARG A 205 1.89 -4.64 -18.37
CA ARG A 205 3.01 -4.96 -17.48
C ARG A 205 2.66 -5.98 -16.40
N PHE A 206 1.38 -6.05 -16.04
CA PHE A 206 0.86 -6.95 -15.02
C PHE A 206 0.41 -8.30 -15.59
N ARG A 207 -0.15 -8.30 -16.82
CA ARG A 207 -0.68 -9.51 -17.49
C ARG A 207 0.27 -10.71 -17.51
N PRO A 208 1.60 -10.56 -17.71
CA PRO A 208 2.51 -11.71 -17.70
C PRO A 208 2.59 -12.45 -16.36
N PHE A 209 2.10 -11.85 -15.27
CA PHE A 209 2.29 -12.36 -13.91
C PHE A 209 0.99 -12.68 -13.17
N MET A 210 -0.17 -12.49 -13.81
CA MET A 210 -1.46 -12.75 -13.17
C MET A 210 -2.55 -13.04 -14.20
N ASP A 211 -3.62 -13.70 -13.76
CA ASP A 211 -4.82 -13.88 -14.56
C ASP A 211 -5.43 -12.53 -14.94
N ASN A 212 -5.73 -12.35 -16.23
CA ASN A 212 -6.36 -11.15 -16.77
C ASN A 212 -7.70 -10.85 -16.09
N GLN A 213 -8.43 -11.85 -15.61
CA GLN A 213 -9.69 -11.64 -14.88
C GLN A 213 -9.49 -10.91 -13.55
N LYS A 214 -8.27 -10.95 -12.98
CA LYS A 214 -7.94 -10.22 -11.74
C LYS A 214 -7.55 -8.76 -11.99
N LEU A 215 -7.30 -8.38 -13.25
CA LEU A 215 -6.87 -7.04 -13.62
C LEU A 215 -8.06 -6.20 -14.10
N ALA A 216 -8.20 -4.99 -13.60
CA ALA A 216 -9.22 -4.04 -14.03
C ALA A 216 -8.57 -2.72 -14.47
N VAL A 217 -9.00 -2.17 -15.60
CA VAL A 217 -8.53 -0.88 -16.12
C VAL A 217 -9.63 0.16 -15.87
N LEU A 218 -9.45 1.04 -14.87
CA LEU A 218 -10.53 1.93 -14.40
C LEU A 218 -10.15 3.43 -14.38
N GLY A 219 -8.98 3.81 -14.88
CA GLY A 219 -8.53 5.20 -14.82
C GLY A 219 -7.73 5.51 -13.55
N SER A 220 -7.17 6.72 -13.51
CA SER A 220 -6.43 7.22 -12.36
C SER A 220 -7.35 8.09 -11.50
N PRO A 221 -7.74 7.67 -10.29
CA PRO A 221 -8.68 8.40 -9.45
C PRO A 221 -8.15 9.77 -9.00
N ARG A 222 -6.83 10.00 -8.98
CA ARG A 222 -6.26 11.32 -8.63
C ARG A 222 -6.38 12.36 -9.74
N TYR A 223 -6.71 11.94 -10.96
CA TYR A 223 -6.83 12.82 -12.12
C TYR A 223 -8.28 12.96 -12.59
N CYS A 224 -9.28 12.47 -11.84
CA CYS A 224 -10.67 12.71 -12.21
C CYS A 224 -11.10 14.13 -11.85
N ASP A 225 -11.92 14.74 -12.70
CA ASP A 225 -12.32 16.15 -12.58
C ASP A 225 -12.98 16.47 -11.23
N GLU A 226 -13.83 15.55 -10.74
CA GLU A 226 -14.48 15.70 -9.46
C GLU A 226 -13.46 15.82 -8.31
N TRP A 227 -12.46 14.94 -8.30
CA TRP A 227 -11.43 14.98 -7.28
C TRP A 227 -10.54 16.20 -7.44
N LEU A 228 -10.18 16.59 -8.65
CA LEU A 228 -9.36 17.79 -8.89
C LEU A 228 -10.07 19.06 -8.41
N ALA A 229 -11.37 19.18 -8.67
CA ALA A 229 -12.19 20.27 -8.16
C ALA A 229 -12.23 20.27 -6.62
N LYS A 230 -12.37 19.09 -6.00
CA LYS A 230 -12.32 18.97 -4.53
C LYS A 230 -10.94 19.32 -3.98
N LEU A 231 -9.89 18.80 -4.59
CA LEU A 231 -8.51 18.97 -4.16
C LEU A 231 -8.10 20.44 -4.15
N ALA A 232 -8.53 21.22 -5.14
CA ALA A 232 -8.30 22.66 -5.21
C ALA A 232 -8.82 23.40 -3.95
N THR A 233 -9.90 22.92 -3.33
CA THR A 233 -10.44 23.50 -2.09
C THR A 233 -9.67 23.10 -0.83
N LEU A 234 -8.88 22.01 -0.90
CA LEU A 234 -8.14 21.45 0.24
C LEU A 234 -6.68 21.89 0.27
N MET A 235 -6.14 22.33 -0.87
CA MET A 235 -4.72 22.67 -0.99
C MET A 235 -4.35 23.83 -0.06
N PRO A 236 -3.23 23.72 0.68
CA PRO A 236 -2.69 24.86 1.41
C PRO A 236 -2.27 25.96 0.42
N PRO A 237 -2.21 27.22 0.87
CA PRO A 237 -1.73 28.32 0.04
C PRO A 237 -0.33 28.00 -0.52
N SER A 238 -0.14 28.28 -1.80
CA SER A 238 1.15 28.07 -2.46
C SER A 238 2.22 28.93 -1.78
N PRO A 239 3.35 28.36 -1.34
CA PRO A 239 4.48 29.14 -0.86
C PRO A 239 5.22 29.84 -2.02
N LEU A 240 4.94 29.44 -3.27
CA LEU A 240 5.47 30.07 -4.46
C LEU A 240 4.61 31.28 -4.80
N THR A 241 5.16 32.48 -4.62
CA THR A 241 4.69 33.69 -5.27
C THR A 241 5.01 33.58 -6.75
N ARG A 242 4.01 33.75 -7.63
CA ARG A 242 4.28 33.90 -9.06
C ARG A 242 5.24 35.08 -9.24
N SER A 243 6.36 34.84 -9.90
CA SER A 243 7.15 35.91 -10.48
C SER A 243 6.38 36.37 -11.70
N ASP A 244 5.62 37.44 -11.55
CA ASP A 244 4.96 38.12 -12.66
C ASP A 244 5.99 38.66 -13.66
#